data_AF-A0A2N4WUH7-F1
#
_entry.id   AF-A0A2N4WUH7-F1
#
_cell.length_a   1.000
_cell.length_b   1.000
_cell.length_c   1.000
_cell.angle_alpha   90.00
_cell.angle_beta   90.00
_cell.angle_gamma   90.00
#
_symmetry.space_group_name_H-M   'P 1'
#
loop_
_entity.id
_entity.type
_entity.pdbx_description
1 polymer ?
#
loop_
_entity_poly.entity_id
_entity_poly.type
_entity_poly.pdbx_seq_one_letter_code
_entity_poly.pdbx_strand_id
1 'polypeptide(L)'
;MKLLHELKRKVTGMGPLRRAWFTTFNLDIEFFETFILPAVIGSESPRNRIEFEQLQQELTEKGTDVRVFCDPRFIDTNRIKRTCVPIHAIRPDRLSERFGERSLFHPKVIYLEDDNGRRMIGAGSANLTLSGWGRNLEAFVFREVESLANYREIRTFFNGLWDAAGIEDDVGKLRARRKAAKSNEKWRFVHSLQDQSFAAQLLGGAEVSDIVVWSPYLPHVEGQFTGAVRRHPALRGVALA
;
A
#
# COMPACT_ATOMS: atom_id res chain seq x y z
N MET A 1 6.03 -18.95 -0.41
CA MET A 1 5.19 -17.83 0.09
C MET A 1 4.14 -17.50 -0.97
N LYS A 2 2.84 -17.72 -0.70
CA LYS A 2 1.77 -17.53 -1.71
C LYS A 2 1.70 -16.08 -2.19
N LEU A 3 1.76 -15.11 -1.29
CA LEU A 3 1.70 -13.69 -1.64
C LEU A 3 2.91 -13.24 -2.49
N LEU A 4 4.10 -13.81 -2.22
CA LEU A 4 5.28 -13.56 -3.06
C LEU A 4 5.09 -14.09 -4.48
N HIS A 5 4.51 -15.29 -4.62
CA HIS A 5 4.21 -15.85 -5.93
C HIS A 5 3.15 -15.03 -6.68
N GLU A 6 2.13 -14.56 -5.97
CA GLU A 6 1.14 -13.63 -6.50
C GLU A 6 1.78 -12.33 -7.00
N LEU A 7 2.62 -11.68 -6.19
CA LEU A 7 3.36 -10.49 -6.60
C LEU A 7 4.20 -10.76 -7.86
N LYS A 8 5.02 -11.83 -7.85
CA LYS A 8 5.82 -12.22 -9.02
C LYS A 8 4.97 -12.39 -10.27
N ARG A 9 3.84 -13.10 -10.16
CA ARG A 9 2.92 -13.28 -11.29
C ARG A 9 2.36 -11.96 -11.82
N LYS A 10 2.04 -11.01 -10.93
CA LYS A 10 1.57 -9.68 -11.34
C LYS A 10 2.67 -8.88 -12.04
N VAL A 11 3.87 -8.87 -11.48
CA VAL A 11 5.05 -8.18 -12.06
C VAL A 11 5.39 -8.77 -13.43
N THR A 12 5.52 -10.09 -13.56
CA THR A 12 5.79 -10.76 -14.84
C THR A 12 4.68 -10.55 -15.88
N GLY A 13 3.45 -10.31 -15.43
CA GLY A 13 2.33 -9.99 -16.31
C GLY A 13 2.32 -8.54 -16.81
N MET A 14 3.20 -7.67 -16.31
CA MET A 14 3.36 -6.27 -16.72
C MET A 14 4.60 -6.10 -17.62
N GLY A 15 4.71 -4.95 -18.30
CA GLY A 15 5.96 -4.57 -18.94
C GLY A 15 7.05 -4.22 -17.90
N PRO A 16 8.24 -3.79 -18.35
CA PRO A 16 9.28 -3.26 -17.46
C PRO A 16 8.69 -2.23 -16.50
N LEU A 17 8.95 -2.41 -15.21
CA LEU A 17 8.38 -1.55 -14.19
C LEU A 17 9.12 -0.22 -14.14
N ARG A 18 8.35 0.86 -14.27
CA ARG A 18 8.82 2.20 -14.00
C ARG A 18 8.81 2.51 -12.50
N ARG A 19 7.81 2.03 -11.77
CA ARG A 19 7.60 2.32 -10.35
C ARG A 19 7.10 1.09 -9.60
N ALA A 20 7.61 0.91 -8.40
CA ALA A 20 7.10 -0.05 -7.43
C ALA A 20 7.16 0.53 -6.02
N TRP A 21 6.03 1.05 -5.55
CA TRP A 21 5.94 1.71 -4.26
C TRP A 21 5.15 0.87 -3.28
N PHE A 22 5.68 0.76 -2.07
CA PHE A 22 5.12 -0.08 -1.03
C PHE A 22 4.81 0.75 0.20
N THR A 23 3.71 0.44 0.86
CA THR A 23 3.45 0.89 2.22
C THR A 23 3.40 -0.32 3.15
N THR A 24 3.85 -0.16 4.39
CA THR A 24 3.69 -1.17 5.42
C THR A 24 3.61 -0.51 6.79
N PHE A 25 3.02 -1.19 7.77
CA PHE A 25 3.11 -0.72 9.15
C PHE A 25 4.44 -1.16 9.75
N ASN A 26 4.66 -2.47 9.82
CA ASN A 26 5.91 -3.08 10.26
C ASN A 26 6.80 -3.37 9.06
N LEU A 27 8.07 -2.98 9.11
CA LEU A 27 9.04 -3.25 8.06
C LEU A 27 10.18 -4.13 8.57
N ASP A 28 10.33 -5.31 7.95
CA ASP A 28 11.57 -6.09 7.99
C ASP A 28 12.35 -5.77 6.71
N ILE A 29 13.41 -4.98 6.86
CA ILE A 29 14.23 -4.49 5.72
C ILE A 29 14.91 -5.66 5.02
N GLU A 30 15.43 -6.63 5.77
CA GLU A 30 16.11 -7.80 5.21
C GLU A 30 15.13 -8.66 4.41
N PHE A 31 13.90 -8.86 4.92
CA PHE A 31 12.85 -9.54 4.16
C PHE A 31 12.53 -8.81 2.84
N PHE A 32 12.37 -7.48 2.89
CA PHE A 32 12.08 -6.69 1.69
C PHE A 32 13.19 -6.84 0.65
N GLU A 33 14.45 -6.63 1.03
CA GLU A 33 15.59 -6.66 0.11
C GLU A 33 15.89 -8.08 -0.41
N THR A 34 15.64 -9.12 0.40
CA THR A 34 15.92 -10.51 0.02
C THR A 34 14.84 -11.11 -0.88
N PHE A 35 13.57 -10.73 -0.68
CA PHE A 35 12.44 -11.42 -1.35
C PHE A 35 11.58 -10.50 -2.21
N ILE A 36 11.28 -9.29 -1.74
CA ILE A 36 10.33 -8.40 -2.42
C ILE A 36 11.03 -7.65 -3.55
N LEU A 37 12.15 -7.00 -3.26
CA LEU A 37 12.95 -6.26 -4.25
C LEU A 37 13.30 -7.12 -5.48
N PRO A 38 13.92 -8.31 -5.36
CA PRO A 38 14.23 -9.14 -6.53
C PRO A 38 12.97 -9.58 -7.28
N ALA A 39 11.86 -9.85 -6.57
CA ALA A 39 10.60 -10.18 -7.23
C ALA A 39 10.03 -9.02 -8.07
N VAL A 40 10.26 -7.77 -7.66
CA VAL A 40 9.82 -6.56 -8.38
C VAL A 40 10.65 -6.32 -9.62
N ILE A 41 11.97 -6.47 -9.53
CA ILE A 41 12.84 -6.22 -10.68
C ILE A 41 13.02 -7.45 -11.56
N GLY A 42 12.54 -8.64 -11.15
CA GLY A 42 12.66 -9.88 -11.93
C GLY A 42 14.05 -10.51 -11.83
N SER A 43 14.63 -10.47 -10.64
CA SER A 43 15.95 -10.99 -10.31
C SER A 43 15.85 -12.14 -9.31
N GLU A 44 16.94 -12.87 -9.12
CA GLU A 44 17.03 -13.92 -8.11
C GLU A 44 17.22 -13.33 -6.70
N SER A 45 16.78 -14.08 -5.68
CA SER A 45 16.96 -13.66 -4.29
C SER A 45 18.44 -13.72 -3.90
N PRO A 46 19.04 -12.62 -3.40
CA PRO A 46 20.44 -12.60 -3.02
C PRO A 46 20.68 -13.41 -1.74
N ARG A 47 21.81 -14.12 -1.68
CA ARG A 47 22.20 -15.02 -0.56
C ARG A 47 23.41 -14.52 0.20
N ASN A 48 24.19 -13.64 -0.41
CA ASN A 48 25.44 -13.11 0.15
C ASN A 48 25.65 -11.66 -0.28
N ARG A 49 26.66 -11.00 0.31
CA ARG A 49 26.92 -9.57 0.10
C ARG A 49 27.16 -9.20 -1.37
N ILE A 50 27.86 -10.05 -2.13
CA ILE A 50 28.15 -9.80 -3.55
C ILE A 50 26.85 -9.84 -4.36
N GLU A 51 25.96 -10.79 -4.07
CA GLU A 51 24.65 -10.87 -4.73
C GLU A 51 23.74 -9.67 -4.39
N PHE A 52 23.87 -9.06 -3.21
CA PHE A 52 23.16 -7.80 -2.90
C PHE A 52 23.70 -6.61 -3.69
N GLU A 53 25.02 -6.52 -3.89
CA GLU A 53 25.64 -5.49 -4.74
C GLU A 53 25.16 -5.64 -6.21
N GLN A 54 25.12 -6.88 -6.72
CA GLN A 54 24.58 -7.19 -8.05
C GLN A 54 23.10 -6.79 -8.15
N LEU A 55 22.28 -7.11 -7.14
CA LEU A 55 20.88 -6.71 -7.11
C LEU A 55 20.71 -5.19 -7.17
N GLN A 56 21.55 -4.43 -6.45
CA GLN A 56 21.54 -2.97 -6.50
C GLN A 56 21.97 -2.43 -7.86
N GLN A 57 22.96 -3.05 -8.51
CA GLN A 57 23.36 -2.70 -9.87
C GLN A 57 22.21 -2.94 -10.85
N GLU A 58 21.57 -4.11 -10.81
CA GLU A 58 20.42 -4.43 -11.68
C GLU A 58 19.23 -3.47 -11.47
N LEU A 59 18.95 -3.10 -10.22
CA LEU A 59 17.94 -2.08 -9.90
C LEU A 59 18.27 -0.75 -10.58
N THR A 60 19.54 -0.35 -10.53
CA THR A 60 20.02 0.91 -11.11
C THR A 60 19.93 0.89 -12.64
N GLU A 61 20.34 -0.22 -13.27
CA GLU A 61 20.28 -0.42 -14.72
C GLU A 61 18.85 -0.44 -15.25
N LYS A 62 17.92 -1.07 -14.53
CA LYS A 62 16.50 -1.11 -14.89
C LYS A 62 15.79 0.23 -14.69
N GLY A 63 16.32 1.09 -13.83
CA GLY A 63 15.74 2.42 -13.56
C GLY A 63 14.36 2.37 -12.89
N THR A 64 13.97 1.23 -12.31
CA THR A 64 12.70 1.10 -11.58
C THR A 64 12.76 1.91 -10.27
N ASP A 65 11.85 2.86 -10.11
CA ASP A 65 11.71 3.64 -8.88
C ASP A 65 11.01 2.81 -7.79
N VAL A 66 11.82 2.14 -6.97
CA VAL A 66 11.36 1.32 -5.85
C VAL A 66 11.41 2.13 -4.55
N ARG A 67 10.31 2.18 -3.79
CA ARG A 67 10.24 2.92 -2.51
C ARG A 67 9.39 2.20 -1.48
N VAL A 68 9.75 2.35 -0.21
CA VAL A 68 8.96 1.84 0.91
C VAL A 68 8.58 2.99 1.84
N PHE A 69 7.29 3.11 2.17
CA PHE A 69 6.75 4.04 3.15
C PHE A 69 6.30 3.25 4.38
N CYS A 70 6.71 3.65 5.58
CA CYS A 70 6.39 2.89 6.79
C CYS A 70 6.28 3.77 8.04
N ASP A 71 5.71 3.21 9.11
CA ASP A 71 5.67 3.89 10.39
C ASP A 71 7.06 3.86 11.04
N PRO A 72 7.67 5.00 11.41
CA PRO A 72 9.02 5.03 11.97
C PRO A 72 9.17 4.23 13.25
N ARG A 73 8.09 4.01 14.00
CA ARG A 73 8.13 3.29 15.28
C ARG A 73 8.23 1.78 15.11
N PHE A 74 8.02 1.26 13.89
CA PHE A 74 7.89 -0.17 13.62
C PHE A 74 8.85 -0.67 12.51
N ILE A 75 9.97 0.04 12.34
CA ILE A 75 11.09 -0.42 11.51
C ILE A 75 11.98 -1.32 12.36
N ASP A 76 12.21 -2.57 11.95
CA ASP A 76 13.16 -3.44 12.65
C ASP A 76 14.60 -2.98 12.40
N THR A 77 15.18 -2.30 13.39
CA THR A 77 16.54 -1.76 13.34
C THR A 77 17.62 -2.79 13.63
N ASN A 78 17.26 -4.02 14.01
CA ASN A 78 18.25 -5.08 14.27
C ASN A 78 18.77 -5.73 12.97
N ARG A 79 18.16 -5.39 11.83
CA ARG A 79 18.54 -5.91 10.52
C ARG A 79 19.40 -4.90 9.75
N ILE A 80 20.40 -5.43 9.05
CA ILE A 80 21.31 -4.61 8.25
C ILE A 80 20.65 -4.34 6.90
N LYS A 81 20.49 -3.06 6.55
CA LYS A 81 20.13 -2.63 5.20
C LYS A 81 21.31 -2.84 4.26
N ARG A 82 21.09 -3.50 3.12
CA ARG A 82 22.11 -3.91 2.15
C ARG A 82 21.97 -3.27 0.77
N THR A 83 20.86 -2.58 0.50
CA THR A 83 20.63 -1.86 -0.76
C THR A 83 20.41 -0.36 -0.52
N CYS A 84 20.43 0.43 -1.59
CA CYS A 84 20.13 1.86 -1.55
C CYS A 84 18.64 2.18 -1.74
N VAL A 85 17.73 1.19 -1.70
CA VAL A 85 16.29 1.44 -1.84
C VAL A 85 15.81 2.44 -0.78
N PRO A 86 15.17 3.55 -1.17
CA PRO A 86 14.62 4.52 -0.23
C PRO A 86 13.55 3.93 0.69
N ILE A 87 13.73 4.15 1.99
CA ILE A 87 12.74 3.86 3.04
C ILE A 87 12.35 5.19 3.68
N HIS A 88 11.07 5.53 3.59
CA HIS A 88 10.50 6.77 4.05
C HIS A 88 9.68 6.53 5.31
N ALA A 89 10.10 7.18 6.41
CA ALA A 89 9.36 7.21 7.65
C ALA A 89 8.18 8.19 7.55
N ILE A 90 6.96 7.67 7.62
CA ILE A 90 5.73 8.46 7.55
C ILE A 90 5.16 8.69 8.95
N ARG A 91 5.11 9.97 9.31
CA ARG A 91 4.44 10.48 10.50
C ARG A 91 3.05 10.98 10.11
N PRO A 92 1.95 10.34 10.57
CA PRO A 92 0.61 10.71 10.12
C PRO A 92 0.22 12.17 10.40
N ASP A 93 0.72 12.78 11.46
CA ASP A 93 0.55 14.19 11.78
C ASP A 93 1.06 15.15 10.70
N ARG A 94 1.94 14.67 9.79
CA ARG A 94 2.39 15.42 8.61
C ARG A 94 1.51 15.23 7.38
N LEU A 95 0.57 14.28 7.39
CA LEU A 95 -0.31 14.01 6.25
C LEU A 95 -1.58 14.86 6.28
N SER A 96 -2.09 15.15 7.47
CA SER A 96 -3.33 15.91 7.66
C SER A 96 -3.44 16.34 9.12
N GLU A 97 -3.99 17.53 9.36
CA GLU A 97 -4.33 18.04 10.70
C GLU A 97 -5.32 17.13 11.46
N ARG A 98 -6.00 16.22 10.75
CA ARG A 98 -6.89 15.22 11.35
C ARG A 98 -6.15 14.13 12.13
N PHE A 99 -4.84 13.99 11.94
CA PHE A 99 -4.02 13.01 12.64
C PHE A 99 -3.20 13.69 13.74
N GLY A 100 -3.30 13.17 14.96
CA GLY A 100 -2.41 13.56 16.05
C GLY A 100 -1.14 12.71 16.10
N GLU A 101 -0.21 13.06 16.99
CA GLU A 101 1.08 12.38 17.20
C GLU A 101 0.95 10.88 17.54
N ARG A 102 -0.19 10.48 18.13
CA ARG A 102 -0.49 9.09 18.48
C ARG A 102 -1.03 8.26 17.31
N SER A 103 -1.38 8.90 16.20
CA SER A 103 -1.89 8.21 15.01
C SER A 103 -0.80 7.32 14.42
N LEU A 104 -1.19 6.16 13.89
CA LEU A 104 -0.28 5.15 13.33
C LEU A 104 -0.39 5.11 11.80
N PHE A 105 0.75 4.98 11.12
CA PHE A 105 0.79 4.75 9.67
C PHE A 105 0.61 3.26 9.36
N HIS A 106 -0.65 2.82 9.28
CA HIS A 106 -1.01 1.41 9.09
C HIS A 106 -1.23 0.88 7.64
N PRO A 107 -1.25 1.68 6.54
CA PRO A 107 -1.54 1.17 5.20
C PRO A 107 -0.59 0.06 4.72
N LYS A 108 -1.11 -0.92 3.99
CA LYS A 108 -0.34 -2.00 3.33
C LYS A 108 -0.76 -2.11 1.87
N VAL A 109 -0.21 -1.20 1.09
CA VAL A 109 -0.59 -0.92 -0.29
C VAL A 109 0.65 -1.04 -1.17
N ILE A 110 0.48 -1.65 -2.34
CA ILE A 110 1.53 -1.81 -3.36
C ILE A 110 1.05 -1.10 -4.61
N TYR A 111 1.78 -0.10 -5.10
CA TYR A 111 1.51 0.53 -6.38
C TYR A 111 2.59 0.12 -7.38
N LEU A 112 2.16 -0.46 -8.51
CA LEU A 112 3.02 -0.83 -9.62
C LEU A 112 2.60 -0.03 -10.86
N GLU A 113 3.58 0.46 -11.61
CA GLU A 113 3.36 1.09 -12.91
C GLU A 113 4.46 0.66 -13.88
N ASP A 114 4.08 0.20 -15.06
CA ASP A 114 5.02 -0.11 -16.14
C ASP A 114 5.24 1.08 -17.08
N ASP A 115 6.23 0.95 -17.97
CA ASP A 115 6.58 1.99 -18.96
C ASP A 115 5.48 2.28 -19.98
N ASN A 116 4.57 1.33 -20.20
CA ASN A 116 3.39 1.52 -21.05
C ASN A 116 2.24 2.25 -20.32
N GLY A 117 2.44 2.57 -19.04
CA GLY A 117 1.47 3.25 -18.20
C GLY A 117 0.35 2.34 -17.71
N ARG A 118 0.51 1.01 -17.78
CA ARG A 118 -0.35 0.06 -17.07
C ARG A 118 -0.10 0.18 -15.57
N ARG A 119 -1.16 0.14 -14.78
CA ARG A 119 -1.08 0.39 -13.33
C ARG A 119 -1.78 -0.72 -12.57
N MET A 120 -1.20 -1.09 -11.45
CA MET A 120 -1.79 -2.06 -10.53
C MET A 120 -1.70 -1.53 -9.11
N ILE A 121 -2.77 -1.74 -8.36
CA ILE A 121 -2.79 -1.53 -6.91
C ILE A 121 -2.98 -2.88 -6.23
N GLY A 122 -2.11 -3.17 -5.27
CA GLY A 122 -2.24 -4.24 -4.31
C GLY A 122 -2.65 -3.65 -2.97
N ALA A 123 -3.59 -4.26 -2.26
CA ALA A 123 -3.94 -3.86 -0.89
C ALA A 123 -4.32 -5.08 -0.06
N GLY A 124 -3.96 -5.06 1.23
CA GLY A 124 -4.30 -6.15 2.13
C GLY A 124 -3.83 -5.95 3.56
N SER A 125 -3.71 -7.06 4.29
CA SER A 125 -3.35 -7.09 5.71
C SER A 125 -1.89 -7.48 5.99
N ALA A 126 -1.18 -8.02 5.00
CA ALA A 126 0.20 -8.48 5.14
C ALA A 126 1.21 -7.32 5.23
N ASN A 127 1.91 -7.22 6.37
CA ASN A 127 3.11 -6.37 6.49
C ASN A 127 4.26 -6.93 5.64
N LEU A 128 5.23 -6.08 5.27
CA LEU A 128 6.48 -6.50 4.61
C LEU A 128 7.41 -7.23 5.58
N THR A 129 7.00 -8.42 5.99
CA THR A 129 7.74 -9.32 6.88
C THR A 129 7.56 -10.78 6.44
N LEU A 130 8.48 -11.65 6.87
CA LEU A 130 8.36 -13.09 6.61
C LEU A 130 7.05 -13.68 7.18
N SER A 131 6.62 -13.23 8.36
CA SER A 131 5.36 -13.68 8.96
C SER A 131 4.15 -13.27 8.12
N GLY A 132 4.08 -12.01 7.68
CA GLY A 132 2.98 -11.52 6.84
C GLY A 132 2.91 -12.22 5.49
N TRP A 133 4.03 -12.59 4.88
CA TRP A 133 4.02 -13.17 3.52
C TRP A 133 4.06 -14.70 3.48
N GLY A 134 4.37 -15.34 4.62
CA GLY A 134 4.67 -16.77 4.66
C GLY A 134 4.05 -17.58 5.78
N ARG A 135 3.57 -16.96 6.88
CA ARG A 135 3.10 -17.70 8.07
C ARG A 135 1.67 -17.33 8.48
N ASN A 136 1.35 -16.05 8.47
CA ASN A 136 0.04 -15.55 8.90
C ASN A 136 -1.04 -15.85 7.86
N LEU A 137 -2.28 -15.94 8.33
CA LEU A 137 -3.46 -15.90 7.46
C LEU A 137 -3.73 -14.44 7.09
N GLU A 138 -3.36 -14.06 5.88
CA GLU A 138 -3.51 -12.70 5.37
C GLU A 138 -4.43 -12.67 4.16
N ALA A 139 -5.17 -11.57 4.02
CA ALA A 139 -5.95 -11.27 2.82
C ALA A 139 -5.24 -10.18 2.02
N PHE A 140 -5.07 -10.41 0.72
CA PHE A 140 -4.44 -9.44 -0.17
C PHE A 140 -5.08 -9.52 -1.56
N VAL A 141 -5.37 -8.37 -2.16
CA VAL A 141 -5.97 -8.29 -3.49
C VAL A 141 -5.14 -7.37 -4.38
N PHE A 142 -5.01 -7.78 -5.64
CA PHE A 142 -4.44 -6.94 -6.71
C PHE A 142 -5.54 -6.56 -7.70
N ARG A 143 -5.61 -5.29 -8.06
CA ARG A 143 -6.52 -4.73 -9.05
C ARG A 143 -5.74 -3.88 -10.04
N GLU A 144 -6.00 -4.11 -11.32
CA GLU A 144 -5.58 -3.18 -12.37
C GLU A 144 -6.34 -1.86 -12.19
N VAL A 145 -5.67 -0.74 -12.45
CA VAL A 145 -6.23 0.61 -12.28
C VAL A 145 -6.53 1.20 -13.64
N GLU A 146 -7.80 1.15 -14.01
CA GLU A 146 -8.28 1.64 -15.29
C GLU A 146 -8.99 2.97 -15.17
N SER A 147 -9.78 3.19 -14.10
CA SER A 147 -10.59 4.40 -13.99
C SER A 147 -9.78 5.60 -13.54
N LEU A 148 -10.18 6.78 -14.02
CA LEU A 148 -9.60 8.04 -13.56
C LEU A 148 -9.95 8.35 -12.10
N ALA A 149 -11.09 7.86 -11.61
CA ALA A 149 -11.50 8.03 -10.22
C ALA A 149 -10.50 7.34 -9.28
N ASN A 150 -10.25 6.04 -9.45
CA ASN A 150 -9.27 5.32 -8.64
C ASN A 150 -7.86 5.88 -8.80
N TYR A 151 -7.47 6.26 -10.02
CA TYR A 151 -6.17 6.89 -10.24
C TYR A 151 -6.01 8.20 -9.45
N ARG A 152 -7.05 9.03 -9.38
CA ARG A 152 -7.01 10.29 -8.61
C ARG A 152 -6.80 10.03 -7.13
N GLU A 153 -7.50 9.05 -6.55
CA GLU A 153 -7.36 8.72 -5.13
C GLU A 153 -5.99 8.09 -4.82
N ILE A 154 -5.50 7.19 -5.67
CA ILE A 154 -4.14 6.64 -5.56
C ILE A 154 -3.09 7.75 -5.64
N ARG A 155 -3.26 8.70 -6.57
CA ARG A 155 -2.40 9.88 -6.70
C ARG A 155 -2.44 10.74 -5.44
N THR A 156 -3.63 11.08 -4.92
CA THR A 156 -3.79 11.85 -3.69
C THR A 156 -3.08 11.16 -2.52
N PHE A 157 -3.27 9.84 -2.38
CA PHE A 157 -2.64 9.05 -1.35
C PHE A 157 -1.11 9.10 -1.43
N PHE A 158 -0.51 8.66 -2.54
CA PHE A 158 0.96 8.57 -2.63
C PHE A 158 1.64 9.93 -2.73
N ASN A 159 1.03 10.94 -3.35
CA ASN A 159 1.60 12.29 -3.32
C ASN A 159 1.56 12.88 -1.91
N GLY A 160 0.52 12.59 -1.11
CA GLY A 160 0.51 12.95 0.30
C GLY A 160 1.64 12.27 1.08
N LEU A 161 1.91 10.98 0.81
CA LEU A 161 3.06 10.29 1.42
C LEU A 161 4.39 10.91 1.00
N TRP A 162 4.50 11.30 -0.27
CA TRP A 162 5.67 11.96 -0.82
C TRP A 162 5.98 13.26 -0.09
N ASP A 163 4.95 14.09 0.11
CA ASP A 163 5.04 15.36 0.85
C ASP A 163 5.38 15.12 2.33
N ALA A 164 4.69 14.19 3.00
CA ALA A 164 4.94 13.87 4.40
C ALA A 164 6.34 13.27 4.65
N ALA A 165 6.92 12.62 3.64
CA ALA A 165 8.29 12.10 3.66
C ALA A 165 9.35 13.22 3.47
N GLY A 166 8.95 14.45 3.16
CA GLY A 166 9.85 15.57 2.94
C GLY A 166 10.68 15.44 1.67
N ILE A 167 10.15 14.79 0.63
CA ILE A 167 10.86 14.66 -0.65
C ILE A 167 10.63 15.95 -1.44
N GLU A 168 11.71 16.72 -1.63
CA GLU A 168 11.64 18.10 -2.14
C GLU A 168 11.27 18.22 -3.64
N ASP A 169 11.57 17.20 -4.44
CA ASP A 169 11.26 17.23 -5.88
C ASP A 169 9.85 16.72 -6.18
N ASP A 170 9.19 17.33 -7.16
CA ASP A 170 7.90 16.86 -7.69
C ASP A 170 8.07 15.89 -8.88
N VAL A 171 9.29 15.62 -9.31
CA VAL A 171 9.59 14.82 -10.53
C VAL A 171 9.10 13.39 -10.33
N GLY A 172 9.26 12.85 -9.12
CA GLY A 172 8.81 11.51 -8.79
C GLY A 172 7.34 11.39 -8.44
N LYS A 173 6.57 12.48 -8.26
CA LYS A 173 5.13 12.39 -7.94
C LYS A 173 4.29 11.81 -9.08
N LEU A 174 3.13 11.26 -8.72
CA LEU A 174 2.12 10.86 -9.70
C LEU A 174 1.50 12.10 -10.36
N ARG A 175 1.57 12.15 -11.69
CA ARG A 175 1.13 13.28 -12.49
C ARG A 175 -0.40 13.34 -12.62
N ALA A 176 -0.95 14.54 -12.76
CA ALA A 176 -2.37 14.69 -13.04
C ALA A 176 -2.73 14.12 -14.41
N ARG A 177 -3.88 13.44 -14.51
CA ARG A 177 -4.40 12.92 -15.78
C ARG A 177 -5.71 13.63 -16.13
N ARG A 178 -5.79 14.17 -17.34
CA ARG A 178 -6.97 14.90 -17.84
C ARG A 178 -8.02 13.98 -18.48
N LYS A 179 -7.60 12.85 -19.07
CA LYS A 179 -8.51 11.93 -19.78
C LYS A 179 -9.04 10.84 -18.85
N ALA A 180 -10.36 10.77 -18.72
CA ALA A 180 -11.05 9.64 -18.11
C ALA A 180 -10.96 8.43 -19.03
N ALA A 181 -10.43 7.31 -18.55
CA ALA A 181 -10.79 6.05 -19.17
C ALA A 181 -12.28 5.82 -18.89
N LYS A 182 -13.02 5.36 -19.90
CA LYS A 182 -14.45 5.01 -19.77
C LYS A 182 -14.65 3.67 -19.02
N SER A 183 -13.75 3.30 -18.11
CA SER A 183 -13.85 2.05 -17.37
C SER A 183 -14.71 2.26 -16.13
N ASN A 184 -15.74 1.42 -16.00
CA ASN A 184 -16.58 1.35 -14.80
C ASN A 184 -16.04 0.24 -13.90
N GLU A 185 -15.01 0.57 -13.11
CA GLU A 185 -14.43 -0.37 -12.17
C GLU A 185 -15.43 -0.70 -11.05
N LYS A 186 -15.64 -1.99 -10.79
CA LYS A 186 -16.51 -2.48 -9.70
C LYS A 186 -15.86 -2.37 -8.31
N TRP A 187 -14.83 -1.55 -8.17
CA TRP A 187 -14.05 -1.39 -6.94
C TRP A 187 -13.57 0.05 -6.81
N ARG A 188 -13.37 0.50 -5.57
CA ARG A 188 -12.91 1.86 -5.25
C ARG A 188 -11.69 1.81 -4.35
N PHE A 189 -10.70 2.65 -4.61
CA PHE A 189 -9.57 2.89 -3.71
C PHE A 189 -9.99 3.95 -2.67
N VAL A 190 -10.02 3.55 -1.41
CA VAL A 190 -10.49 4.38 -0.30
C VAL A 190 -9.38 4.51 0.75
N HIS A 191 -9.14 5.72 1.25
CA HIS A 191 -8.10 6.00 2.23
C HIS A 191 -8.46 7.18 3.14
N SER A 192 -7.84 7.23 4.32
CA SER A 192 -8.15 8.22 5.36
C SER A 192 -7.73 9.67 5.05
N LEU A 193 -7.12 9.93 3.88
CA LEU A 193 -6.82 11.31 3.45
C LEU A 193 -7.97 11.94 2.66
N GLN A 194 -8.98 11.14 2.28
CA GLN A 194 -10.18 11.65 1.61
C GLN A 194 -11.06 12.45 2.57
N ASP A 195 -11.90 13.32 2.04
CA ASP A 195 -12.82 14.13 2.86
C ASP A 195 -13.91 13.26 3.51
N GLN A 196 -14.36 12.22 2.80
CA GLN A 196 -15.34 11.28 3.32
C GLN A 196 -14.67 10.17 4.14
N SER A 197 -15.20 9.90 5.33
CA SER A 197 -14.72 8.80 6.17
C SER A 197 -14.94 7.44 5.49
N PHE A 198 -14.09 6.45 5.80
CA PHE A 198 -14.26 5.08 5.29
C PHE A 198 -15.65 4.52 5.58
N ALA A 199 -16.16 4.76 6.80
CA ALA A 199 -17.51 4.35 7.20
C ALA A 199 -18.60 5.00 6.35
N ALA A 200 -18.50 6.30 6.06
CA ALA A 200 -19.46 6.98 5.19
C ALA A 200 -19.43 6.43 3.76
N GLN A 201 -18.23 6.16 3.23
CA GLN A 201 -18.07 5.63 1.87
C GLN A 201 -18.55 4.19 1.72
N LEU A 202 -18.38 3.38 2.76
CA LEU A 202 -18.83 1.98 2.73
C LEU A 202 -20.33 1.84 3.04
N LEU A 203 -20.86 2.66 3.97
CA LEU A 203 -22.25 2.55 4.41
C LEU A 203 -23.23 3.41 3.60
N GLY A 204 -22.74 4.40 2.84
CA GLY A 204 -23.58 5.34 2.09
C GLY A 204 -24.43 4.73 0.95
N GLY A 205 -24.40 3.40 0.78
CA GLY A 205 -25.22 2.66 -0.19
C GLY A 205 -25.33 1.16 0.06
N ALA A 206 -25.08 0.69 1.30
CA ALA A 206 -25.16 -0.73 1.65
C ALA A 206 -26.62 -1.14 1.91
N GLU A 207 -27.08 -2.23 1.28
CA GLU A 207 -28.41 -2.81 1.54
C GLU A 207 -28.34 -3.87 2.65
N VAL A 208 -29.51 -4.23 3.21
CA VAL A 208 -29.66 -5.16 4.35
C VAL A 208 -29.08 -6.56 4.08
N SER A 209 -28.89 -6.93 2.81
CA SER A 209 -28.36 -8.23 2.38
C SER A 209 -26.84 -8.34 2.35
N ASP A 210 -26.10 -7.25 2.54
CA ASP A 210 -24.65 -7.25 2.41
C ASP A 210 -23.98 -7.72 3.71
N ILE A 211 -23.37 -8.92 3.71
CA ILE A 211 -22.51 -9.36 4.80
C ILE A 211 -21.22 -8.54 4.75
N VAL A 212 -21.00 -7.73 5.78
CA VAL A 212 -19.76 -6.96 5.94
C VAL A 212 -19.02 -7.50 7.17
N VAL A 213 -17.91 -8.22 6.95
CA VAL A 213 -17.01 -8.72 8.02
C VAL A 213 -15.88 -7.71 8.21
N TRP A 214 -15.63 -7.31 9.47
CA TRP A 214 -14.65 -6.28 9.81
C TRP A 214 -13.75 -6.71 10.97
N SER A 215 -12.51 -6.23 10.94
CA SER A 215 -11.56 -6.22 12.06
C SER A 215 -10.93 -4.83 12.16
N PRO A 216 -11.62 -3.83 12.75
CA PRO A 216 -11.04 -2.50 12.88
C PRO A 216 -10.04 -2.47 14.05
N TYR A 217 -8.76 -2.21 13.76
CA TYR A 217 -7.84 -1.66 14.76
C TYR A 217 -7.92 -0.13 14.71
N LEU A 218 -8.85 0.46 15.47
CA LEU A 218 -9.02 1.93 15.57
C LEU A 218 -9.25 2.37 17.02
N PRO A 219 -8.19 2.62 17.82
CA PRO A 219 -8.33 2.92 19.25
C PRO A 219 -9.05 4.24 19.59
N HIS A 220 -9.36 5.09 18.60
CA HIS A 220 -9.94 6.44 18.84
C HIS A 220 -11.21 6.75 18.03
N VAL A 221 -11.65 5.85 17.15
CA VAL A 221 -12.82 6.08 16.25
C VAL A 221 -13.99 5.13 16.57
N GLU A 222 -13.82 4.24 17.55
CA GLU A 222 -14.85 3.29 17.98
C GLU A 222 -16.19 3.97 18.27
N GLY A 223 -16.21 5.13 18.93
CA GLY A 223 -17.47 5.78 19.33
C GLY A 223 -18.33 6.29 18.17
N GLN A 224 -17.71 6.92 17.17
CA GLN A 224 -18.44 7.42 15.99
C GLN A 224 -18.85 6.27 15.07
N PHE A 225 -17.99 5.26 14.94
CA PHE A 225 -18.23 4.08 14.13
C PHE A 225 -19.33 3.18 14.71
N THR A 226 -19.24 2.83 15.99
CA THR A 226 -20.30 2.08 16.70
C THR A 226 -21.62 2.83 16.68
N GLY A 227 -21.59 4.17 16.79
CA GLY A 227 -22.75 5.02 16.62
C GLY A 227 -23.39 4.90 15.23
N ALA A 228 -22.60 4.92 14.17
CA ALA A 228 -23.09 4.76 12.79
C ALA A 228 -23.64 3.35 12.54
N VAL A 229 -22.94 2.31 12.99
CA VAL A 229 -23.36 0.89 12.86
C VAL A 229 -24.68 0.63 13.61
N ARG A 230 -24.82 1.12 14.85
CA ARG A 230 -26.04 0.95 15.66
C ARG A 230 -27.25 1.68 15.06
N ARG A 231 -27.04 2.79 14.35
CA ARG A 231 -28.11 3.58 13.74
C ARG A 231 -28.51 3.08 12.34
N HIS A 232 -27.70 2.22 11.71
CA HIS A 232 -27.99 1.73 10.37
C HIS A 232 -28.88 0.47 10.44
N PRO A 233 -30.11 0.49 9.88
CA PRO A 233 -31.06 -0.62 10.00
C PRO A 233 -30.56 -1.93 9.36
N ALA A 234 -29.61 -1.86 8.42
CA ALA A 234 -28.97 -3.01 7.75
C ALA A 234 -27.93 -3.78 8.60
N LEU A 235 -27.43 -3.21 9.70
CA LEU A 235 -26.23 -3.73 10.39
C LEU A 235 -26.52 -4.33 11.78
N ARG A 236 -27.78 -4.67 12.08
CA ARG A 236 -28.19 -5.22 13.38
C ARG A 236 -27.64 -6.63 13.69
N GLY A 237 -26.96 -7.27 12.74
CA GLY A 237 -26.36 -8.61 12.88
C GLY A 237 -24.82 -8.65 12.88
N VAL A 238 -24.13 -7.53 13.10
CA VAL A 238 -22.66 -7.47 13.05
C VAL A 238 -22.04 -8.02 14.34
N ALA A 239 -21.25 -9.08 14.23
CA ALA A 239 -20.30 -9.49 15.26
C ALA A 239 -19.02 -8.63 15.12
N LEU A 240 -18.68 -7.91 16.19
CA LEU A 240 -17.40 -7.25 16.36
C LEU A 240 -16.43 -8.27 16.98
N ALA A 241 -15.30 -8.51 16.32
CA ALA A 241 -14.16 -9.24 16.88
C ALA A 241 -13.08 -8.23 17.31
#